data_AF-A0AAW9S7T3-F1
#
_entry.id   AF-A0AAW9S7T3-F1
#
_cell.length_a   1.000
_cell.length_b   1.000
_cell.length_c   1.000
_cell.angle_alpha   90.00
_cell.angle_beta   90.00
_cell.angle_gamma   90.00
#
_symmetry.space_group_name_H-M   'P 1'
#
loop_
_entity.id
_entity.type
_entity.pdbx_description
1 polymer ?
#
loop_
_entity_poly.entity_id
_entity_poly.type
_entity_poly.pdbx_seq_one_letter_code
_entity_poly.pdbx_strand_id
1 'polypeptide(L)'
;MKFCKFGLTLKVTMLFFLFSSCEEEINWVEPPAPRTNRILEYKITNVTGEPILGAIDDVKNTITVYLPFHNFLTVLVPEIKIPEGAQVSPEGGAPVENLLAYFTEGREINYTVTDKEGNKATYQLHILVQQPGFSVEELSPDPESPRVYSFIQYTEEMNIFLEPLEIHWKGNVPQVENYETNYRVIKVTLQKENGYSYTFDFTGKQKPDITSSRISQYFPVTPGALPEGQYTVSVQYYSQVVTMKNPVIIQQQPS
;
A
#
# COMPACT_ATOMS: atom_id res chain seq x y z
N MET A 1 91.16 18.55 66.06
CA MET A 1 92.19 18.54 65.00
C MET A 1 91.99 17.29 64.16
N LYS A 2 91.96 17.47 62.84
CA LYS A 2 91.86 16.50 61.72
C LYS A 2 90.46 16.05 61.26
N PHE A 3 90.21 16.50 60.03
CA PHE A 3 89.11 16.25 59.11
C PHE A 3 89.12 14.83 58.55
N CYS A 4 87.95 14.36 58.09
CA CYS A 4 87.87 13.62 56.83
C CYS A 4 86.55 13.96 56.10
N LYS A 5 86.66 14.43 54.85
CA LYS A 5 85.58 14.70 53.89
C LYS A 5 85.53 13.57 52.85
N PHE A 6 84.33 13.24 52.34
CA PHE A 6 83.93 12.72 51.02
C PHE A 6 82.72 11.78 51.26
N GLY A 7 81.52 11.92 50.71
CA GLY A 7 81.09 12.62 49.51
C GLY A 7 80.50 11.60 48.53
N LEU A 8 79.23 11.22 48.67
CA LEU A 8 78.41 10.80 47.53
C LEU A 8 76.91 10.91 47.87
N THR A 9 76.30 11.96 47.35
CA THR A 9 74.87 12.25 47.38
C THR A 9 74.08 11.21 46.59
N LEU A 10 73.29 10.38 47.28
CA LEU A 10 72.24 9.57 46.67
C LEU A 10 70.93 10.38 46.71
N LYS A 11 70.66 11.15 45.65
CA LYS A 11 69.37 11.82 45.47
C LYS A 11 68.32 10.76 45.13
N VAL A 12 67.51 10.38 46.12
CA VAL A 12 66.24 9.70 45.89
C VAL A 12 65.31 10.73 45.27
N THR A 13 65.29 10.79 43.94
CA THR A 13 64.30 11.55 43.18
C THR A 13 62.98 10.80 43.31
N MET A 14 62.19 11.17 44.32
CA MET A 14 60.79 10.80 44.43
C MET A 14 60.07 11.39 43.22
N LEU A 15 59.87 10.56 42.19
CA LEU A 15 59.08 10.90 41.03
C LEU A 15 57.61 10.96 41.46
N PHE A 16 57.20 12.16 41.88
CA PHE A 16 55.81 12.52 42.08
C PHE A 16 55.14 12.45 40.71
N PHE A 17 54.54 11.29 40.38
CA PHE A 17 53.58 11.18 39.30
C PHE A 17 52.40 12.07 39.67
N LEU A 18 52.41 13.31 39.17
CA LEU A 18 51.23 14.15 39.08
C LEU A 18 50.28 13.44 38.13
N PHE A 19 49.36 12.63 38.68
CA PHE A 19 48.18 12.20 37.94
C PHE A 19 47.35 13.45 37.66
N SER A 20 47.64 14.11 36.54
CA SER A 20 46.73 15.07 35.93
C SER A 20 45.55 14.28 35.42
N SER A 21 44.59 14.00 36.31
CA SER A 21 43.27 13.54 35.97
C SER A 21 42.65 14.65 35.12
N CYS A 22 42.68 14.48 33.81
CA CYS A 22 41.92 15.32 32.90
C CYS A 22 40.45 14.90 33.12
N GLU A 23 39.78 15.59 34.04
CA GLU A 23 38.34 15.46 34.20
C GLU A 23 37.74 16.16 32.98
N GLU A 24 37.51 15.39 31.91
CA GLU A 24 36.69 15.88 30.81
C GLU A 24 35.32 16.19 31.41
N GLU A 25 35.01 17.48 31.52
CA GLU A 25 33.70 17.95 31.96
C GLU A 25 32.69 17.45 30.92
N ILE A 26 31.94 16.41 31.26
CA ILE A 26 30.89 15.86 30.41
C ILE A 26 29.82 16.95 30.28
N ASN A 27 29.88 17.70 29.19
CA ASN A 27 28.91 18.74 28.90
C ASN A 27 27.60 18.05 28.51
N TRP A 28 26.70 17.92 29.48
CA TRP A 28 25.36 17.39 29.28
C TRP A 28 24.59 18.35 28.38
N VAL A 29 24.60 18.08 27.08
CA VAL A 29 23.72 18.75 26.13
C VAL A 29 22.32 18.21 26.38
N GLU A 30 21.43 19.04 26.92
CA GLU A 30 20.01 18.71 26.98
C GLU A 30 19.51 18.36 25.58
N PRO A 31 18.77 17.24 25.41
CA PRO A 31 18.19 16.91 24.13
C PRO A 31 17.34 18.09 23.63
N PRO A 32 17.42 18.45 22.34
CA PRO A 32 16.57 19.49 21.80
C PRO A 32 15.11 19.17 22.09
N ALA A 33 14.35 20.20 22.47
CA ALA A 33 12.93 20.06 22.78
C ALA A 33 12.22 19.36 21.60
N PRO A 34 11.32 18.39 21.87
CA PRO A 34 10.61 17.69 20.82
C PRO A 34 9.76 18.68 20.02
N ARG A 35 9.81 18.54 18.69
CA ARG A 35 8.98 19.30 17.75
C ARG A 35 7.50 19.21 18.12
N THR A 36 6.79 20.34 18.12
CA THR A 36 5.37 20.46 18.52
C THR A 36 4.38 20.32 17.36
N ASN A 37 4.84 20.51 16.13
CA ASN A 37 4.09 20.23 14.90
C ASN A 37 4.43 18.83 14.36
N ARG A 38 4.13 17.77 15.12
CA ARG A 38 4.41 16.38 14.73
C ARG A 38 3.23 15.46 14.99
N ILE A 39 3.26 14.26 14.42
CA ILE A 39 2.33 13.18 14.78
C ILE A 39 2.96 12.36 15.91
N LEU A 40 2.18 12.06 16.95
CA LEU A 40 2.61 11.26 18.11
C LEU A 40 2.21 9.78 17.96
N GLU A 41 1.03 9.53 17.40
CA GLU A 41 0.50 8.18 17.17
C GLU A 41 -0.38 8.23 15.91
N TYR A 42 -0.29 7.17 15.11
CA TYR A 42 -1.19 6.93 14.00
C TYR A 42 -1.61 5.46 14.06
N LYS A 43 -2.91 5.18 14.03
CA LYS A 43 -3.42 3.80 14.03
C LYS A 43 -4.68 3.67 13.20
N ILE A 44 -4.87 2.50 12.58
CA ILE A 44 -6.10 2.14 11.88
C ILE A 44 -6.99 1.36 12.83
N THR A 45 -8.24 1.80 13.01
CA THR A 45 -9.14 1.28 14.06
C THR A 45 -10.29 0.43 13.54
N ASN A 46 -10.58 0.46 12.23
CA ASN A 46 -11.63 -0.35 11.61
C ASN A 46 -11.17 -1.77 11.26
N VAL A 47 -10.48 -2.42 12.20
CA VAL A 47 -10.00 -3.79 12.10
C VAL A 47 -10.53 -4.62 13.28
N THR A 48 -10.69 -5.92 13.07
CA THR A 48 -11.00 -6.84 14.16
C THR A 48 -9.72 -7.11 14.96
N GLY A 49 -9.79 -6.97 16.28
CA GLY A 49 -8.64 -7.17 17.18
C GLY A 49 -7.90 -5.88 17.47
N GLU A 50 -6.57 -5.96 17.55
CA GLU A 50 -5.72 -4.81 17.85
C GLU A 50 -5.63 -3.84 16.65
N PRO A 51 -5.62 -2.51 16.89
CA PRO A 51 -5.40 -1.52 15.84
C PRO A 51 -4.08 -1.73 15.10
N ILE A 52 -4.06 -1.44 13.79
CA ILE A 52 -2.82 -1.47 13.02
C ILE A 52 -2.07 -0.16 13.26
N LEU A 53 -0.90 -0.23 13.89
CA LEU A 53 -0.06 0.94 14.15
C LEU A 53 0.69 1.38 12.89
N GLY A 54 0.76 2.70 12.68
CA GLY A 54 1.61 3.33 11.67
C GLY A 54 2.98 3.67 12.23
N ALA A 55 4.04 3.33 11.49
CA ALA A 55 5.40 3.76 11.80
C ALA A 55 5.61 5.21 11.35
N ILE A 56 5.90 6.10 12.30
CA ILE A 56 6.10 7.53 12.06
C ILE A 56 7.61 7.80 11.94
N ASP A 57 8.01 8.45 10.85
CA ASP A 57 9.37 8.96 10.64
C ASP A 57 9.29 10.50 10.55
N ASP A 58 9.69 11.19 11.62
CA ASP A 58 9.65 12.66 11.70
C ASP A 58 10.77 13.35 10.90
N VAL A 59 11.83 12.62 10.55
CA VAL A 59 12.92 13.17 9.73
C VAL A 59 12.45 13.25 8.28
N LYS A 60 11.77 12.21 7.80
CA LYS A 60 11.20 12.16 6.44
C LYS A 60 9.81 12.74 6.35
N ASN A 61 9.15 12.97 7.48
CA ASN A 61 7.71 13.25 7.58
C ASN A 61 6.90 12.21 6.80
N THR A 62 7.00 10.94 7.21
CA THR A 62 6.22 9.86 6.61
C THR A 62 5.54 9.02 7.67
N ILE A 63 4.39 8.44 7.31
CA ILE A 63 3.68 7.43 8.08
C ILE A 63 3.63 6.17 7.23
N THR A 64 4.12 5.05 7.74
CA THR A 64 4.05 3.76 7.03
C THR A 64 3.10 2.82 7.76
N VAL A 65 2.02 2.41 7.10
CA VAL A 65 1.08 1.40 7.60
C VAL A 65 1.32 0.10 6.87
N TYR A 66 1.51 -0.98 7.62
CA TYR A 66 1.62 -2.34 7.07
C TYR A 66 0.27 -3.05 7.20
N LEU A 67 -0.45 -3.21 6.09
CA LEU A 67 -1.67 -3.99 6.07
C LEU A 67 -1.32 -5.48 5.94
N PRO A 68 -1.71 -6.32 6.92
CA PRO A 68 -1.38 -7.74 6.90
C PRO A 68 -2.15 -8.47 5.79
N PHE A 69 -1.61 -9.60 5.36
CA PHE A 69 -2.10 -10.39 4.21
C PHE A 69 -3.57 -10.86 4.29
N HIS A 70 -4.21 -10.76 5.46
CA HIS A 70 -5.59 -11.18 5.68
C HIS A 70 -6.59 -10.01 5.76
N ASN A 71 -6.13 -8.75 5.74
CA ASN A 71 -6.97 -7.55 5.83
C ASN A 71 -7.06 -6.81 4.50
N PHE A 72 -8.12 -7.07 3.74
CA PHE A 72 -8.40 -6.42 2.46
C PHE A 72 -9.40 -5.26 2.62
N LEU A 73 -9.01 -4.27 3.41
CA LEU A 73 -9.86 -3.11 3.67
C LEU A 73 -9.99 -2.24 2.42
N THR A 74 -11.20 -1.82 2.06
CA THR A 74 -11.43 -0.84 0.99
C THR A 74 -11.47 0.61 1.49
N VAL A 75 -11.62 0.78 2.81
CA VAL A 75 -11.60 2.04 3.55
C VAL A 75 -10.75 1.86 4.81
N LEU A 76 -9.89 2.83 5.14
CA LEU A 76 -9.22 2.90 6.45
C LEU A 76 -9.81 4.00 7.30
N VAL A 77 -9.99 3.75 8.58
CA VAL A 77 -10.41 4.76 9.57
C VAL A 77 -9.22 4.99 10.52
N PRO A 78 -8.43 6.05 10.28
CA PRO A 78 -7.31 6.36 11.14
C PRO A 78 -7.71 7.16 12.38
N GLU A 79 -6.97 6.95 13.47
CA GLU A 79 -6.95 7.82 14.64
C GLU A 79 -5.54 8.39 14.78
N ILE A 80 -5.44 9.71 14.93
CA ILE A 80 -4.16 10.44 14.95
C ILE A 80 -4.05 11.20 16.26
N LYS A 81 -3.00 10.93 17.05
CA LYS A 81 -2.61 11.79 18.18
C LYS A 81 -1.57 12.79 17.75
N ILE A 82 -1.73 14.01 18.23
CA ILE A 82 -0.84 15.15 18.02
C ILE A 82 -0.57 15.86 19.36
N PRO A 83 0.48 16.69 19.45
CA PRO A 83 0.75 17.47 20.65
C PRO A 83 -0.42 18.37 21.06
N GLU A 84 -0.52 18.66 22.35
CA GLU A 84 -1.63 19.45 22.90
C GLU A 84 -1.72 20.84 22.27
N GLY A 85 -2.90 21.16 21.74
CA GLY A 85 -3.23 22.41 21.06
C GLY A 85 -2.61 22.58 19.67
N ALA A 86 -1.94 21.56 19.13
CA ALA A 86 -1.74 21.44 17.70
C ALA A 86 -3.05 21.06 17.00
N GLN A 87 -3.09 21.22 15.68
CA GLN A 87 -4.20 20.83 14.81
C GLN A 87 -3.68 19.94 13.68
N VAL A 88 -4.50 19.00 13.20
CA VAL A 88 -4.18 18.14 12.05
C VAL A 88 -5.22 18.32 10.95
N SER A 89 -4.76 18.36 9.70
CA SER A 89 -5.60 18.40 8.50
C SER A 89 -5.25 17.23 7.56
N PRO A 90 -6.23 16.44 7.08
CA PRO A 90 -7.65 16.49 7.42
C PRO A 90 -7.92 16.21 8.91
N GLU A 91 -8.96 16.85 9.46
CA GLU A 91 -9.30 16.76 10.89
C GLU A 91 -9.70 15.33 11.26
N GLY A 92 -9.27 14.89 12.46
CA GLY A 92 -9.63 13.59 13.03
C GLY A 92 -9.12 12.37 12.26
N GLY A 93 -8.30 12.56 11.21
CA GLY A 93 -7.93 11.48 10.31
C GLY A 93 -9.10 11.02 9.46
N ALA A 94 -9.64 11.89 8.61
CA ALA A 94 -10.74 11.54 7.68
C ALA A 94 -10.52 10.15 7.02
N PRO A 95 -11.59 9.34 6.85
CA PRO A 95 -11.47 8.02 6.28
C PRO A 95 -10.71 8.02 4.95
N VAL A 96 -9.77 7.10 4.83
CA VAL A 96 -9.05 6.85 3.58
C VAL A 96 -9.89 5.91 2.74
N GLU A 97 -10.69 6.46 1.84
CA GLU A 97 -11.56 5.70 0.96
C GLU A 97 -10.90 5.37 -0.38
N ASN A 98 -11.52 4.44 -1.13
CA ASN A 98 -11.10 4.03 -2.48
C ASN A 98 -9.65 3.53 -2.53
N LEU A 99 -9.31 2.60 -1.62
CA LEU A 99 -7.95 2.05 -1.55
C LEU A 99 -7.50 1.33 -2.82
N LEU A 100 -8.42 0.75 -3.59
CA LEU A 100 -8.07 0.09 -4.86
C LEU A 100 -7.43 1.07 -5.84
N ALA A 101 -8.04 2.24 -6.02
CA ALA A 101 -7.48 3.32 -6.81
C ALA A 101 -6.18 3.85 -6.21
N TYR A 102 -6.09 3.96 -4.87
CA TYR A 102 -4.84 4.38 -4.21
C TYR A 102 -3.65 3.50 -4.63
N PHE A 103 -3.82 2.17 -4.68
CA PHE A 103 -2.74 1.26 -5.04
C PHE A 103 -2.33 1.31 -6.51
N THR A 104 -3.23 1.70 -7.42
CA THR A 104 -2.98 1.59 -8.87
C THR A 104 -2.85 2.93 -9.59
N GLU A 105 -3.38 4.01 -9.02
CA GLU A 105 -3.45 5.34 -9.65
C GLU A 105 -2.44 6.33 -9.06
N GLY A 106 -1.63 5.92 -8.07
CA GLY A 106 -0.58 6.78 -7.50
C GLY A 106 -1.12 7.95 -6.67
N ARG A 107 -2.30 7.80 -6.05
CA ARG A 107 -2.90 8.82 -5.19
C ARG A 107 -2.02 9.05 -3.96
N GLU A 108 -1.69 10.32 -3.69
CA GLU A 108 -1.00 10.70 -2.46
C GLU A 108 -2.00 11.09 -1.36
N ILE A 109 -1.67 10.73 -0.12
CA ILE A 109 -2.45 11.07 1.06
C ILE A 109 -1.50 11.74 2.05
N ASN A 110 -1.84 12.96 2.45
CA ASN A 110 -0.99 13.80 3.28
C ASN A 110 -1.75 14.29 4.52
N TYR A 111 -1.08 14.29 5.67
CA TYR A 111 -1.57 14.89 6.92
C TYR A 111 -0.69 16.06 7.33
N THR A 112 -1.28 17.24 7.49
CA THR A 112 -0.54 18.42 7.92
C THR A 112 -0.83 18.74 9.38
N VAL A 113 0.19 18.70 10.22
CA VAL A 113 0.12 19.13 11.62
C VAL A 113 0.60 20.58 11.72
N THR A 114 -0.22 21.43 12.34
CA THR A 114 0.08 22.83 12.64
C THR A 114 0.16 23.01 14.15
N ASP A 115 1.27 23.51 14.69
CA ASP A 115 1.37 23.79 16.13
C ASP A 115 0.68 25.11 16.54
N LYS A 116 0.75 25.46 17.83
CA LYS A 116 0.13 26.68 18.38
C LYS A 116 0.74 27.95 17.79
N GLU A 117 2.01 27.90 17.41
CA GLU A 117 2.77 28.99 16.83
C GLU A 117 2.58 29.11 15.31
N GLY A 118 1.87 28.15 14.69
CA GLY A 118 1.55 28.14 13.27
C GLY A 118 2.58 27.42 12.39
N ASN A 119 3.62 26.80 12.96
CA ASN A 119 4.59 26.01 12.20
C ASN A 119 3.94 24.73 11.70
N LYS A 120 4.31 24.29 10.50
CA LYS A 120 3.68 23.14 9.83
C LYS A 120 4.63 21.99 9.54
N ALA A 121 4.11 20.77 9.63
CA ALA A 121 4.73 19.54 9.14
C ALA A 121 3.72 18.77 8.32
N THR A 122 4.09 18.32 7.13
CA THR A 122 3.22 17.51 6.27
C THR A 122 3.80 16.11 6.17
N TYR A 123 3.02 15.12 6.62
CA TYR A 123 3.37 13.72 6.62
C TYR A 123 2.71 13.00 5.45
N GLN A 124 3.50 12.31 4.62
CA GLN A 124 2.97 11.45 3.57
C GLN A 124 2.64 10.05 4.13
N LEU A 125 1.43 9.56 3.85
CA LEU A 125 0.98 8.22 4.22
C LEU A 125 1.37 7.22 3.12
N HIS A 126 2.15 6.22 3.51
CA HIS A 126 2.46 5.03 2.72
C HIS A 126 1.71 3.82 3.28
N ILE A 127 0.90 3.20 2.45
CA ILE A 127 0.19 1.96 2.80
C ILE A 127 0.87 0.82 2.05
N LEU A 128 1.53 -0.07 2.80
CA LEU A 128 2.22 -1.23 2.28
C LEU A 128 1.42 -2.48 2.60
N VAL A 129 0.98 -3.20 1.57
CA VAL A 129 0.18 -4.41 1.73
C VAL A 129 1.06 -5.65 1.64
N GLN A 130 0.92 -6.55 2.60
CA GLN A 130 1.62 -7.84 2.61
C GLN A 130 0.87 -8.89 1.78
N GLN A 131 0.37 -8.51 0.60
CA GLN A 131 -0.42 -9.40 -0.26
C GLN A 131 0.48 -10.43 -0.97
N PRO A 132 0.17 -11.74 -0.90
CA PRO A 132 0.84 -12.74 -1.72
C PRO A 132 0.64 -12.48 -3.21
N GLY A 133 1.64 -12.82 -4.03
CA GLY A 133 1.52 -12.74 -5.47
C GLY A 133 0.42 -13.64 -6.03
N PHE A 134 -0.19 -13.23 -7.13
CA PHE A 134 -1.10 -14.04 -7.94
C PHE A 134 -0.73 -13.96 -9.43
N SER A 135 -1.31 -14.86 -10.21
CA SER A 135 -1.16 -14.90 -11.66
C SER A 135 -2.47 -15.33 -12.31
N VAL A 136 -2.63 -14.96 -13.57
CA VAL A 136 -3.75 -15.37 -14.41
C VAL A 136 -3.22 -15.99 -15.69
N GLU A 137 -3.95 -16.93 -16.25
CA GLU A 137 -3.59 -17.53 -17.55
C GLU A 137 -3.96 -16.57 -18.69
N GLU A 138 -3.13 -16.55 -19.74
CA GLU A 138 -3.42 -15.79 -20.95
C GLU A 138 -4.72 -16.28 -21.59
N LEU A 139 -5.60 -15.35 -21.96
CA LEU A 139 -6.84 -15.67 -22.66
C LEU A 139 -6.60 -16.01 -24.13
N SER A 140 -5.57 -15.39 -24.71
CA SER A 140 -5.09 -15.63 -26.07
C SER A 140 -3.72 -16.29 -26.00
N PRO A 141 -3.58 -17.60 -26.28
CA PRO A 141 -2.28 -18.26 -26.23
C PRO A 141 -1.26 -17.72 -27.26
N ASP A 142 -1.75 -17.20 -28.38
CA ASP A 142 -0.96 -16.66 -29.49
C ASP A 142 -1.38 -15.21 -29.78
N PRO A 143 -0.46 -14.22 -29.74
CA PRO A 143 -0.78 -12.83 -30.08
C PRO A 143 -1.19 -12.63 -31.54
N GLU A 144 -0.75 -13.47 -32.47
CA GLU A 144 -1.09 -13.39 -33.89
C GLU A 144 -2.46 -14.02 -34.19
N SER A 145 -3.02 -14.78 -33.23
CA SER A 145 -4.37 -15.34 -33.28
C SER A 145 -5.13 -15.04 -31.98
N PRO A 146 -5.50 -13.77 -31.74
CA PRO A 146 -6.22 -13.38 -30.53
C PRO A 146 -7.55 -14.13 -30.39
N ARG A 147 -7.88 -14.52 -29.16
CA ARG A 147 -9.19 -15.08 -28.84
C ARG A 147 -10.27 -14.04 -29.12
N VAL A 148 -11.30 -14.46 -29.85
CA VAL A 148 -12.47 -13.63 -30.18
C VAL A 148 -13.58 -13.95 -29.20
N TYR A 149 -14.12 -12.91 -28.57
CA TYR A 149 -15.33 -12.97 -27.77
C TYR A 149 -16.45 -12.25 -28.51
N SER A 150 -17.51 -13.00 -28.81
CA SER A 150 -18.68 -12.49 -29.52
C SER A 150 -19.88 -12.46 -28.59
N PHE A 151 -20.62 -11.35 -28.57
CA PHE A 151 -21.87 -11.25 -27.82
C PHE A 151 -22.96 -10.53 -28.61
N ILE A 152 -24.21 -10.82 -28.29
CA ILE A 152 -25.39 -10.19 -28.89
C ILE A 152 -25.84 -9.07 -27.95
N GLN A 153 -26.10 -7.87 -28.48
CA GLN A 153 -26.84 -6.83 -27.74
C GLN A 153 -28.33 -7.15 -27.83
N TYR A 154 -29.04 -7.22 -26.71
CA TYR A 154 -30.42 -7.72 -26.65
C TYR A 154 -31.34 -7.17 -27.76
N THR A 155 -32.02 -8.09 -28.45
CA THR A 155 -33.41 -7.94 -28.88
C THR A 155 -34.28 -8.67 -27.83
N GLU A 156 -35.49 -8.21 -27.54
CA GLU A 156 -36.29 -8.55 -26.34
C GLU A 156 -36.70 -10.05 -26.19
N GLU A 157 -36.22 -10.94 -27.06
CA GLU A 157 -36.69 -12.31 -27.19
C GLU A 157 -35.52 -13.25 -27.49
N MET A 158 -34.81 -13.76 -26.48
CA MET A 158 -34.19 -15.10 -26.46
C MET A 158 -33.24 -15.29 -25.26
N ASN A 159 -33.26 -16.48 -24.66
CA ASN A 159 -32.21 -16.95 -23.75
C ASN A 159 -30.95 -17.26 -24.57
N ILE A 160 -30.04 -16.29 -24.68
CA ILE A 160 -28.77 -16.44 -25.39
C ILE A 160 -27.73 -17.03 -24.45
N PHE A 161 -27.06 -18.10 -24.88
CA PHE A 161 -25.89 -18.66 -24.20
C PHE A 161 -24.66 -17.88 -24.65
N LEU A 162 -24.34 -16.78 -23.94
CA LEU A 162 -23.13 -15.99 -24.20
C LEU A 162 -21.92 -16.72 -23.61
N GLU A 163 -20.83 -16.86 -24.36
CA GLU A 163 -19.58 -17.35 -23.78
C GLU A 163 -19.03 -16.30 -22.80
N PRO A 164 -18.88 -16.64 -21.51
CA PRO A 164 -18.33 -15.70 -20.56
C PRO A 164 -16.82 -15.53 -20.79
N LEU A 165 -16.31 -14.38 -20.33
CA LEU A 165 -14.89 -14.19 -20.10
C LEU A 165 -14.46 -15.09 -18.95
N GLU A 166 -13.74 -16.16 -19.27
CA GLU A 166 -13.22 -17.13 -18.30
C GLU A 166 -11.74 -16.87 -18.00
N ILE A 167 -11.45 -16.32 -16.82
CA ILE A 167 -10.11 -16.02 -16.35
C ILE A 167 -9.69 -17.11 -15.37
N HIS A 168 -8.69 -17.90 -15.76
CA HIS A 168 -8.08 -18.89 -14.90
C HIS A 168 -7.06 -18.23 -13.99
N TRP A 169 -7.18 -18.50 -12.70
CA TRP A 169 -6.46 -17.85 -11.62
C TRP A 169 -5.60 -18.85 -10.87
N LYS A 170 -4.37 -18.44 -10.55
CA LYS A 170 -3.46 -19.16 -9.65
C LYS A 170 -2.90 -18.20 -8.61
N GLY A 171 -3.06 -18.54 -7.34
CA GLY A 171 -2.58 -17.74 -6.23
C GLY A 171 -3.56 -17.73 -5.08
N ASN A 172 -3.05 -17.52 -3.87
CA ASN A 172 -3.86 -17.55 -2.66
C ASN A 172 -4.81 -16.34 -2.63
N VAL A 173 -6.12 -16.61 -2.64
CA VAL A 173 -7.16 -15.62 -2.32
C VAL A 173 -7.59 -15.87 -0.87
N PRO A 174 -6.92 -15.25 0.12
CA PRO A 174 -7.22 -15.45 1.53
C PRO A 174 -8.71 -15.37 1.81
N GLN A 175 -9.17 -16.23 2.71
CA GLN A 175 -10.54 -16.22 3.23
C GLN A 175 -10.72 -14.97 4.07
N VAL A 176 -11.13 -13.87 3.45
CA VAL A 176 -11.65 -12.73 4.20
C VAL A 176 -13.03 -13.14 4.67
N GLU A 177 -13.25 -13.12 5.99
CA GLU A 177 -14.47 -13.59 6.64
C GLU A 177 -15.72 -12.85 6.16
N ASN A 178 -15.55 -11.63 5.60
CA ASN A 178 -16.63 -10.84 5.02
C ASN A 178 -16.74 -11.06 3.50
N TYR A 179 -17.75 -11.83 3.10
CA TYR A 179 -18.05 -12.16 1.70
C TYR A 179 -18.23 -10.93 0.80
N GLU A 180 -18.75 -9.81 1.30
CA GLU A 180 -19.01 -8.62 0.48
C GLU A 180 -17.73 -7.89 0.07
N THR A 181 -16.68 -7.97 0.88
CA THR A 181 -15.39 -7.34 0.58
C THR A 181 -14.62 -8.11 -0.48
N ASN A 182 -14.77 -9.44 -0.53
CA ASN A 182 -14.02 -10.32 -1.44
C ASN A 182 -14.27 -10.03 -2.93
N TYR A 183 -15.51 -9.69 -3.32
CA TYR A 183 -15.84 -9.44 -4.73
C TYR A 183 -15.47 -8.03 -5.18
N ARG A 184 -15.46 -7.07 -4.25
CA ARG A 184 -15.22 -5.66 -4.57
C ARG A 184 -13.75 -5.36 -4.83
N VAL A 185 -12.84 -6.21 -4.38
CA VAL A 185 -11.39 -6.04 -4.48
C VAL A 185 -10.78 -6.66 -5.74
N ILE A 186 -11.56 -7.37 -6.56
CA ILE A 186 -11.12 -7.86 -7.87
C ILE A 186 -11.76 -6.99 -8.95
N LYS A 187 -10.95 -6.45 -9.85
CA LYS A 187 -11.40 -5.71 -11.04
C LYS A 187 -10.77 -6.34 -12.27
N VAL A 188 -11.57 -6.55 -13.32
CA VAL A 188 -11.05 -6.93 -14.64
C VAL A 188 -11.30 -5.76 -15.56
N THR A 189 -10.23 -5.26 -16.19
CA THR A 189 -10.30 -4.08 -17.05
C THR A 189 -9.87 -4.46 -18.45
N LEU A 190 -10.74 -4.16 -19.42
CA LEU A 190 -10.46 -4.17 -20.84
C LEU A 190 -10.03 -2.77 -21.26
N GLN A 191 -8.86 -2.64 -21.87
CA GLN A 191 -8.33 -1.35 -22.31
C GLN A 191 -7.98 -1.36 -23.80
N LYS A 192 -8.44 -0.33 -24.52
CA LYS A 192 -8.05 -0.03 -25.90
C LYS A 192 -6.88 0.94 -25.93
N GLU A 193 -6.13 0.92 -27.03
CA GLU A 193 -5.05 1.88 -27.29
C GLU A 193 -5.53 3.34 -27.34
N ASN A 194 -6.77 3.57 -27.78
CA ASN A 194 -7.37 4.90 -27.86
C ASN A 194 -7.82 5.47 -26.50
N GLY A 195 -7.50 4.80 -25.39
CA GLY A 195 -7.83 5.22 -24.03
C GLY A 195 -9.21 4.80 -23.53
N TYR A 196 -10.06 4.18 -24.37
CA TYR A 196 -11.31 3.60 -23.90
C TYR A 196 -11.01 2.43 -22.93
N SER A 197 -11.69 2.41 -21.79
CA SER A 197 -11.61 1.32 -20.81
C SER A 197 -13.00 0.86 -20.37
N TYR A 198 -13.11 -0.44 -20.10
CA TYR A 198 -14.30 -1.05 -19.52
C TYR A 198 -13.88 -1.95 -18.37
N THR A 199 -14.43 -1.68 -17.18
CA THR A 199 -14.12 -2.44 -15.97
C THR A 199 -15.32 -3.25 -15.54
N PHE A 200 -15.13 -4.55 -15.38
CA PHE A 200 -16.15 -5.44 -14.83
C PHE A 200 -16.22 -5.29 -13.31
N ASP A 201 -17.42 -5.01 -12.81
CA ASP A 201 -17.72 -5.11 -11.39
C ASP A 201 -18.10 -6.55 -11.05
N PHE A 202 -17.28 -7.22 -10.25
CA PHE A 202 -17.58 -8.55 -9.76
C PHE A 202 -18.77 -8.53 -8.81
N THR A 203 -19.89 -9.09 -9.28
CA THR A 203 -21.13 -9.29 -8.50
C THR A 203 -21.43 -10.77 -8.24
N GLY A 204 -20.56 -11.67 -8.74
CA GLY A 204 -20.71 -13.11 -8.60
C GLY A 204 -20.71 -13.57 -7.14
N LYS A 205 -21.49 -14.61 -6.83
CA LYS A 205 -21.61 -15.20 -5.48
C LYS A 205 -20.60 -16.33 -5.21
N GLN A 206 -19.72 -16.65 -6.16
CA GLN A 206 -18.74 -17.74 -6.02
C GLN A 206 -17.32 -17.19 -5.94
N LYS A 207 -16.65 -17.57 -4.85
CA LYS A 207 -15.31 -17.15 -4.48
C LYS A 207 -14.25 -17.92 -5.29
N PRO A 208 -13.14 -17.28 -5.71
CA PRO A 208 -11.93 -18.00 -6.11
C PRO A 208 -11.36 -18.83 -4.94
N ASP A 209 -11.34 -20.15 -5.07
CA ASP A 209 -10.54 -21.10 -4.30
C ASP A 209 -9.03 -20.76 -4.27
N ILE A 210 -8.37 -21.21 -3.20
CA ILE A 210 -7.02 -20.88 -2.76
C ILE A 210 -5.89 -21.46 -3.65
N THR A 211 -6.17 -22.51 -4.42
CA THR A 211 -5.17 -23.21 -5.25
C THR A 211 -5.30 -22.91 -6.74
N SER A 212 -6.51 -22.96 -7.26
CA SER A 212 -6.82 -22.73 -8.66
C SER A 212 -8.28 -22.39 -8.80
N SER A 213 -8.57 -21.31 -9.51
CA SER A 213 -9.94 -20.83 -9.64
C SER A 213 -10.22 -20.36 -11.02
N ARG A 214 -11.51 -20.27 -11.34
CA ARG A 214 -11.98 -19.62 -12.54
C ARG A 214 -12.91 -18.50 -12.16
N ILE A 215 -12.58 -17.32 -12.65
CA ILE A 215 -13.42 -16.15 -12.60
C ILE A 215 -14.19 -16.11 -13.93
N SER A 216 -15.51 -16.08 -13.87
CA SER A 216 -16.39 -16.07 -15.04
C SER A 216 -17.21 -14.79 -15.03
N GLN A 217 -17.17 -14.05 -16.14
CA GLN A 217 -17.86 -12.77 -16.26
C GLN A 217 -18.52 -12.63 -17.62
N TYR A 218 -19.80 -12.25 -17.62
CA TYR A 218 -20.51 -11.95 -18.86
C TYR A 218 -20.24 -10.52 -19.31
N PHE A 219 -20.15 -10.33 -20.63
CA PHE A 219 -20.04 -9.03 -21.27
C PHE A 219 -21.31 -8.19 -21.05
N PRO A 220 -21.20 -6.85 -21.02
CA PRO A 220 -22.36 -6.01 -20.90
C PRO A 220 -23.28 -6.17 -22.10
N VAL A 221 -24.56 -6.25 -21.79
CA VAL A 221 -25.64 -6.37 -22.77
C VAL A 221 -26.24 -5.02 -23.16
N THR A 222 -25.90 -3.96 -22.42
CA THR A 222 -26.33 -2.59 -22.70
C THR A 222 -25.73 -2.12 -24.03
N PRO A 223 -26.53 -1.63 -24.99
CA PRO A 223 -26.03 -1.16 -26.27
C PRO A 223 -24.95 -0.09 -26.13
N GLY A 224 -23.85 -0.25 -26.87
CA GLY A 224 -22.71 0.68 -26.86
C GLY A 224 -21.85 0.66 -25.59
N ALA A 225 -22.18 -0.15 -24.58
CA ALA A 225 -21.41 -0.21 -23.34
C ALA A 225 -20.01 -0.79 -23.51
N LEU A 226 -19.78 -1.66 -24.50
CA LEU A 226 -18.48 -2.22 -24.87
C LEU A 226 -18.34 -2.27 -26.40
N PRO A 227 -17.64 -1.29 -27.02
CA PRO A 227 -17.48 -1.23 -28.48
C PRO A 227 -16.56 -2.34 -29.02
N GLU A 228 -16.77 -2.77 -30.25
CA GLU A 228 -15.92 -3.77 -30.90
C GLU A 228 -14.46 -3.33 -31.04
N GLY A 229 -13.53 -4.29 -31.04
CA GLY A 229 -12.13 -4.05 -31.35
C GLY A 229 -11.18 -4.89 -30.51
N GLN A 230 -9.90 -4.54 -30.56
CA GLN A 230 -8.83 -5.20 -29.83
C GLN A 230 -8.66 -4.58 -28.45
N TYR A 231 -8.45 -5.42 -27.44
CA TYR A 231 -8.33 -5.02 -26.04
C TYR A 231 -7.17 -5.73 -25.35
N THR A 232 -6.45 -5.00 -24.52
CA THR A 232 -5.58 -5.57 -23.48
C THR A 232 -6.41 -5.85 -22.24
N VAL A 233 -6.18 -6.99 -21.60
CA VAL A 233 -6.89 -7.40 -20.38
C VAL A 233 -5.97 -7.28 -19.19
N SER A 234 -6.45 -6.61 -18.14
CA SER A 234 -5.76 -6.59 -16.85
C SER A 234 -6.69 -7.04 -15.74
N VAL A 235 -6.11 -7.68 -14.74
CA VAL A 235 -6.80 -8.14 -13.54
C VAL A 235 -6.13 -7.46 -12.36
N GLN A 236 -6.86 -6.56 -11.71
CA GLN A 236 -6.48 -6.03 -10.41
C GLN A 236 -7.05 -6.95 -9.33
N TYR A 237 -6.21 -7.30 -8.38
CA TYR A 237 -6.63 -7.84 -7.11
C TYR A 237 -5.98 -7.06 -5.99
N TYR A 238 -6.84 -6.31 -5.30
CA TYR A 238 -6.49 -5.42 -4.23
C TYR A 238 -5.34 -4.47 -4.62
N SER A 239 -4.12 -4.69 -4.12
CA SER A 239 -3.00 -3.79 -4.39
C SER A 239 -2.14 -4.18 -5.59
N GLN A 240 -2.45 -5.29 -6.25
CA GLN A 240 -1.65 -5.83 -7.36
C GLN A 240 -2.45 -5.84 -8.66
N VAL A 241 -1.76 -5.61 -9.79
CA VAL A 241 -2.34 -5.69 -11.13
C VAL A 241 -1.50 -6.64 -11.97
N VAL A 242 -2.17 -7.57 -12.64
CA VAL A 242 -1.56 -8.45 -13.65
C VAL A 242 -2.18 -8.09 -15.00
N THR A 243 -1.34 -7.67 -15.93
CA THR A 243 -1.74 -7.37 -17.31
C THR A 243 -1.35 -8.56 -18.20
N MET A 244 -2.33 -9.10 -18.92
CA MET A 244 -2.11 -10.13 -19.92
C MET A 244 -1.32 -9.55 -21.09
N LYS A 245 -0.43 -10.37 -21.65
CA LYS A 245 0.48 -9.95 -22.73
C LYS A 245 -0.24 -9.92 -24.06
N ASN A 246 -1.13 -10.88 -24.30
CA ASN A 246 -1.76 -11.04 -25.59
C ASN A 246 -3.15 -10.40 -25.58
N PRO A 247 -3.53 -9.70 -26.67
CA PRO A 247 -4.81 -9.03 -26.72
C PRO A 247 -5.96 -10.03 -26.91
N VAL A 248 -7.18 -9.58 -26.66
CA VAL A 248 -8.42 -10.26 -27.07
C VAL A 248 -9.16 -9.38 -28.06
N ILE A 249 -9.98 -10.01 -28.91
CA ILE A 249 -10.87 -9.30 -29.84
C ILE A 249 -12.29 -9.38 -29.30
N ILE A 250 -12.96 -8.24 -29.23
CA ILE A 250 -14.37 -8.12 -28.89
C ILE A 250 -15.16 -7.83 -30.16
N GLN A 251 -16.16 -8.64 -30.45
CA GLN A 251 -17.07 -8.50 -31.59
C GLN A 251 -18.53 -8.54 -31.13
N GLN A 252 -19.39 -7.77 -31.79
CA GLN A 252 -20.83 -7.83 -31.59
C GLN A 252 -21.40 -8.67 -32.73
N GLN A 253 -22.21 -9.67 -32.39
CA GLN A 253 -22.92 -10.40 -33.44
C GLN A 253 -24.08 -9.54 -33.95
N PRO A 254 -24.31 -9.48 -35.27
CA PRO A 254 -25.52 -8.87 -35.81
C PRO A 254 -26.74 -9.60 -35.26
N SER A 255 -27.74 -8.82 -34.82
CA SER A 255 -29.06 -9.30 -34.39
C SER A 255 -29.78 -10.06 -35.49
#